data_AF-A0A974Z7N3-F1
#
_entry.id   AF-A0A974Z7N3-F1
#
_cell.length_a   1.000
_cell.length_b   1.000
_cell.length_c   1.000
_cell.angle_alpha   90.00
_cell.angle_beta   90.00
_cell.angle_gamma   90.00
#
_symmetry.space_group_name_H-M   'P 1'
#
loop_
_entity.id
_entity.type
_entity.pdbx_description
1 polymer ?
#
loop_
_entity_poly.entity_id
_entity_poly.type
_entity_poly.pdbx_seq_one_letter_code
_entity_poly.pdbx_strand_id
1 'polypeptide(L)'
;MKLPVHLTEANGLSAPVYPTCQVVPPARDGTDSGPWNTLNFPTNTAISSQSSMPATTVPSGLTDAGLPVGMEVLARPYDGPTVFAVAHGFETVGLHRHLPDATPVPA
;
A
#
# COMPACT_ATOMS: atom_id res chain seq x y z
N MET A 1 -5.88 -0.49 18.93
CA MET A 1 -5.54 -0.32 17.51
C MET A 1 -6.03 -1.47 16.60
N LYS A 2 -6.99 -2.31 17.00
CA LYS A 2 -7.47 -3.45 16.17
C LYS A 2 -8.82 -3.20 15.48
N LEU A 3 -9.33 -1.98 15.56
CA LEU A 3 -10.67 -1.61 15.09
C LEU A 3 -10.93 -1.97 13.61
N PRO A 4 -10.02 -1.68 12.65
CA PRO A 4 -10.29 -1.97 11.24
C PRO A 4 -10.56 -3.45 10.95
N VAL A 5 -9.79 -4.33 11.58
CA VAL A 5 -9.93 -5.78 11.41
C VAL A 5 -11.17 -6.32 12.13
N HIS A 6 -11.51 -5.79 13.32
CA HIS A 6 -12.76 -6.16 13.98
C HIS A 6 -14.00 -5.75 13.17
N LEU A 7 -13.99 -4.57 12.54
CA LEU A 7 -15.07 -4.14 11.65
C LEU A 7 -15.18 -5.03 10.43
N THR A 8 -14.04 -5.42 9.85
CA THR A 8 -13.98 -6.35 8.71
C THR A 8 -14.66 -7.67 9.09
N GLU A 9 -14.31 -8.24 10.25
CA GLU A 9 -14.87 -9.50 10.74
C GLU A 9 -16.37 -9.39 11.07
N ALA A 10 -16.77 -8.30 11.73
CA ALA A 10 -18.18 -8.02 12.06
C ALA A 10 -19.08 -7.89 10.83
N ASN A 11 -18.52 -7.56 9.66
CA ASN A 11 -19.24 -7.43 8.40
C ASN A 11 -19.01 -8.62 7.44
N GLY A 12 -18.36 -9.69 7.89
CA GLY A 12 -18.09 -10.87 7.06
C GLY A 12 -17.14 -10.60 5.89
N LEU A 13 -16.28 -9.59 6.00
CA LEU A 13 -15.27 -9.25 5.00
C LEU A 13 -13.96 -10.00 5.27
N SER A 14 -13.12 -10.14 4.25
CA SER A 14 -11.87 -10.90 4.36
C SER A 14 -10.68 -10.05 4.84
N ALA A 15 -10.58 -8.81 4.37
CA ALA A 15 -9.49 -7.88 4.72
C ALA A 15 -9.93 -6.43 4.44
N PRO A 16 -9.55 -5.45 5.27
CA PRO A 16 -9.59 -4.05 4.87
C PRO A 16 -8.42 -3.74 3.94
N VAL A 17 -8.67 -2.84 2.98
CA VAL A 17 -7.65 -2.31 2.07
C VAL A 17 -7.68 -0.78 2.07
N TYR A 18 -6.52 -0.15 1.87
CA TYR A 18 -6.38 1.31 1.88
C TYR A 18 -5.14 1.74 1.08
N PRO A 19 -5.05 3.01 0.63
CA PRO A 19 -3.83 3.52 0.01
C PRO A 19 -2.64 3.42 0.96
N THR A 20 -1.48 2.97 0.49
CA THR A 20 -0.26 2.86 1.31
C THR A 20 0.23 4.24 1.79
N CYS A 21 0.14 5.24 0.92
CA CYS A 21 0.51 6.63 1.18
C CYS A 21 -0.67 7.57 0.86
N GLN A 22 -0.80 8.64 1.63
CA GLN A 22 -1.85 9.65 1.42
C GLN A 22 -1.46 10.72 0.39
N VAL A 23 -0.21 10.72 -0.03
CA VAL A 23 0.36 11.67 -0.99
C VAL A 23 1.04 10.94 -2.14
N VAL A 24 1.10 11.61 -3.27
CA VAL A 24 1.88 11.22 -4.45
C VAL A 24 3.38 11.24 -4.10
N PRO A 25 4.22 10.35 -4.67
CA PRO A 25 5.66 10.38 -4.45
C PRO A 25 6.24 11.79 -4.68
N PRO A 26 6.81 12.44 -3.64
CA PRO A 26 7.37 13.77 -3.80
C PRO A 26 8.66 13.72 -4.61
N ALA A 27 8.95 14.83 -5.28
CA ALA A 27 10.28 15.08 -5.80
C ALA A 27 11.28 15.27 -4.64
N ARG A 28 12.57 15.27 -4.99
CA ARG A 28 13.67 15.29 -4.02
C ARG A 28 13.67 16.54 -3.12
N ASP A 29 13.29 17.69 -3.65
CA ASP A 29 13.15 18.92 -2.87
C ASP A 29 12.04 18.83 -1.81
N GLY A 30 11.00 18.04 -2.07
CA GLY A 30 9.93 17.73 -1.12
C GLY A 30 10.39 16.90 0.08
N THR A 31 11.56 16.26 0.03
CA THR A 31 12.12 15.42 1.10
C THR A 31 13.45 15.90 1.67
N ASP A 32 14.33 16.49 0.86
CA ASP A 32 15.67 16.93 1.30
C ASP A 32 15.61 18.24 2.09
N SER A 33 14.71 19.15 1.69
CA SER A 33 14.48 20.45 2.33
C SER A 33 12.99 20.78 2.50
N GLY A 34 12.11 19.84 2.15
CA GLY A 34 10.68 19.99 2.15
C GLY A 34 10.03 19.67 3.50
N PRO A 35 8.68 19.65 3.55
CA PRO A 35 7.95 19.42 4.80
C PRO A 35 8.01 17.97 5.28
N TRP A 36 8.42 17.03 4.42
CA TRP A 36 8.37 15.60 4.70
C TRP A 36 9.71 15.06 5.18
N ASN A 37 9.68 14.32 6.27
CA ASN A 37 10.78 13.55 6.84
C ASN A 37 10.27 12.16 7.28
N THR A 38 11.18 11.30 7.74
CA THR A 38 10.86 9.92 8.13
C THR A 38 9.72 9.79 9.15
N LEU A 39 9.57 10.75 10.05
CA LEU A 39 8.59 10.67 11.14
C LEU A 39 7.22 11.28 10.80
N ASN A 40 7.15 12.17 9.82
CA ASN A 40 5.91 12.88 9.47
C ASN A 40 5.41 12.59 8.05
N PHE A 41 6.10 11.73 7.29
CA PHE A 41 5.65 11.31 5.97
C PHE A 41 4.26 10.66 6.09
N PRO A 42 3.25 11.08 5.31
CA PRO A 42 1.86 10.68 5.54
C PRO A 42 1.60 9.28 4.94
N THR A 43 2.17 8.25 5.57
CA THR A 43 1.91 6.83 5.24
C THR A 43 0.81 6.27 6.13
N ASN A 44 0.05 5.31 5.59
CA ASN A 44 -0.89 4.50 6.36
C ASN A 44 -0.25 3.22 6.91
N THR A 45 0.98 2.88 6.48
CA THR A 45 1.73 1.68 6.90
C THR A 45 1.98 1.60 8.40
N ALA A 46 1.96 2.74 9.10
CA ALA A 46 2.05 2.79 10.55
C ALA A 46 0.91 2.00 11.23
N ILE A 47 -0.27 1.89 10.62
CA ILE A 47 -1.39 1.11 11.15
C ILE A 47 -0.96 -0.34 11.40
N SER A 48 -0.31 -0.97 10.41
CA SER A 48 0.20 -2.33 10.50
C SER A 48 1.28 -2.46 11.59
N SER A 49 2.32 -1.61 11.53
CA SER A 49 3.44 -1.68 12.48
C SER A 49 3.00 -1.48 13.93
N GLN A 50 2.09 -0.54 14.17
CA GLN A 50 1.62 -0.20 15.52
C GLN A 50 0.59 -1.21 16.05
N SER A 51 -0.16 -1.89 15.17
CA SER A 51 -1.16 -2.90 15.57
C SER A 51 -0.61 -4.33 15.67
N SER A 52 0.64 -4.56 15.22
CA SER A 52 1.27 -5.88 15.11
C SER A 52 0.47 -6.86 14.22
N MET A 53 -0.17 -6.32 13.18
CA MET A 53 -0.94 -7.09 12.20
C MET A 53 -0.11 -7.26 10.92
N PRO A 54 -0.22 -8.40 10.22
CA PRO A 54 0.44 -8.58 8.93
C PRO A 54 -0.21 -7.68 7.87
N ALA A 55 0.61 -7.07 7.02
CA ALA A 55 0.16 -6.31 5.86
C ALA A 55 1.11 -6.49 4.67
N THR A 56 0.61 -6.26 3.46
CA THR A 56 1.43 -6.14 2.25
C THR A 56 0.94 -4.98 1.38
N THR A 57 1.82 -4.40 0.58
CA THR A 57 1.45 -3.40 -0.44
C THR A 57 1.63 -3.99 -1.83
N VAL A 58 0.63 -3.78 -2.69
CA VAL A 58 0.67 -4.12 -4.12
C VAL A 58 0.46 -2.87 -4.98
N PRO A 59 1.01 -2.81 -6.22
CA PRO A 59 0.72 -1.71 -7.15
C PRO A 59 -0.76 -1.65 -7.48
N SER A 60 -1.38 -0.48 -7.38
CA SER A 60 -2.80 -0.26 -7.69
C SER A 60 -3.05 0.69 -8.86
N GLY A 61 -1.98 1.11 -9.53
CA GLY A 61 -2.04 1.89 -10.78
C GLY A 61 -1.10 3.08 -10.74
N LEU A 62 -1.34 4.02 -11.65
CA LEU A 62 -0.62 5.28 -11.76
C LEU A 62 -1.58 6.45 -11.54
N THR A 63 -1.05 7.54 -11.03
CA THR A 63 -1.70 8.86 -11.09
C THR A 63 -1.74 9.38 -12.53
N ASP A 64 -2.49 10.45 -12.79
CA ASP A 64 -2.51 11.13 -14.10
C ASP A 64 -1.12 11.63 -14.53
N ALA A 65 -0.21 11.84 -13.58
CA ALA A 65 1.18 12.20 -13.82
C ALA A 65 2.12 11.00 -14.03
N GLY A 66 1.59 9.78 -14.11
CA GLY A 66 2.37 8.56 -14.32
C GLY A 66 3.10 8.04 -13.07
N LEU A 67 2.81 8.59 -11.88
CA LEU A 67 3.46 8.18 -10.64
C LEU A 67 2.74 7.00 -9.96
N PRO A 68 3.46 6.01 -9.40
CA PRO A 68 2.87 4.79 -8.88
C PRO A 68 2.04 5.03 -7.61
N VAL A 69 0.93 4.30 -7.52
CA VAL A 69 0.05 4.23 -6.34
C VAL A 69 0.10 2.81 -5.77
N GLY A 70 0.19 2.69 -4.45
CA GLY A 70 0.14 1.43 -3.73
C GLY A 70 -1.17 1.25 -2.96
N MET A 71 -1.68 0.03 -2.94
CA MET A 71 -2.76 -0.39 -2.06
C MET A 71 -2.20 -1.36 -1.01
N GLU A 72 -2.43 -1.06 0.25
CA GLU A 72 -2.07 -1.90 1.38
C GLU A 72 -3.25 -2.79 1.77
N VAL A 73 -2.96 -4.09 1.94
CA VAL A 73 -3.88 -5.10 2.46
C VAL A 73 -3.42 -5.44 3.87
N LEU A 74 -4.31 -5.32 4.85
CA LEU A 74 -4.07 -5.68 6.26
C LEU A 74 -4.86 -6.93 6.60
N ALA A 75 -4.33 -7.80 7.46
CA ALA A 75 -5.08 -8.96 7.95
C ALA A 75 -5.01 -9.11 9.48
N ARG A 76 -5.69 -10.14 9.98
CA ARG A 76 -5.71 -10.49 11.41
C ARG A 76 -4.30 -10.88 11.90
N PRO A 77 -4.02 -10.75 13.21
CA PRO A 77 -2.79 -11.27 13.78
C PRO A 77 -2.55 -12.72 13.35
N TYR A 78 -1.35 -13.00 12.87
CA TYR A 78 -0.90 -14.32 12.38
C TYR A 78 -1.58 -14.83 11.09
N ASP A 79 -2.45 -14.04 10.45
CA ASP A 79 -3.15 -14.41 9.21
C ASP A 79 -2.41 -13.93 7.96
N GLY A 80 -1.12 -14.29 7.87
CA GLY A 80 -0.29 -14.02 6.68
C GLY A 80 -0.85 -14.60 5.36
N PRO A 81 -1.44 -15.81 5.35
CA PRO A 81 -2.02 -16.37 4.12
C PRO A 81 -3.08 -15.48 3.48
N THR A 82 -3.96 -14.85 4.27
CA THR A 82 -5.00 -13.95 3.74
C THR A 82 -4.40 -12.74 3.03
N VAL A 83 -3.33 -12.16 3.57
CA VAL A 83 -2.62 -11.03 2.95
C VAL A 83 -2.16 -11.40 1.54
N PHE A 84 -1.50 -12.54 1.39
CA PHE A 84 -1.01 -13.00 0.08
C PHE A 84 -2.13 -13.41 -0.87
N ALA A 85 -3.18 -14.07 -0.38
CA ALA A 85 -4.31 -14.49 -1.21
C ALA A 85 -5.06 -13.28 -1.80
N VAL A 86 -5.32 -12.26 -0.99
CA VAL A 86 -5.98 -11.03 -1.44
C VAL A 86 -5.08 -10.24 -2.39
N ALA A 87 -3.80 -10.08 -2.05
CA ALA A 87 -2.82 -9.40 -2.91
C ALA A 87 -2.69 -10.08 -4.28
N HIS A 88 -2.54 -11.40 -4.30
CA HIS A 88 -2.46 -12.17 -5.54
C HIS A 88 -3.76 -12.09 -6.35
N GLY A 89 -4.91 -12.21 -5.69
CA GLY A 89 -6.21 -12.01 -6.34
C GLY A 89 -6.32 -10.64 -7.01
N PHE A 90 -5.85 -9.58 -6.36
CA PHE A 90 -5.84 -8.23 -6.93
C PHE A 90 -4.89 -8.10 -8.13
N GLU A 91 -3.70 -8.68 -8.06
CA GLU A 91 -2.73 -8.65 -9.17
C GLU A 91 -3.19 -9.47 -10.39
N THR A 92 -3.97 -10.53 -10.19
CA THR A 92 -4.45 -11.39 -11.29
C THR A 92 -5.58 -10.76 -12.11
N VAL A 93 -6.31 -9.80 -11.55
CA VAL A 93 -7.44 -9.14 -12.25
C VAL A 93 -7.04 -7.86 -12.99
N GLY A 94 -5.78 -7.39 -12.89
CA GLY A 94 -5.34 -6.18 -13.57
C GLY A 94 -3.82 -6.02 -13.67
N LEU A 95 -3.37 -5.35 -14.74
CA LEU A 95 -1.96 -5.02 -14.97
C LEU A 95 -1.65 -3.62 -14.40
N HIS A 96 -1.55 -3.52 -13.06
CA HIS A 96 -1.32 -2.24 -12.38
C HIS A 96 0.16 -1.81 -12.35
N ARG A 97 1.08 -2.75 -12.60
CA ARG A 97 2.52 -2.49 -12.57
C ARG A 97 3.01 -2.07 -13.95
N HIS A 98 3.73 -0.96 -14.01
CA HIS A 98 4.43 -0.48 -15.20
C HIS A 98 5.93 -0.37 -14.96
N LEU A 99 6.72 -0.52 -16.03
CA LEU A 99 8.14 -0.21 -15.99
C LEU A 99 8.31 1.31 -16.00
N PRO A 100 9.27 1.87 -15.23
CA PRO A 100 9.60 3.28 -15.34
C PRO A 100 10.19 3.60 -16.71
N ASP A 101 9.73 4.67 -17.35
CA ASP A 101 10.24 5.13 -18.66
C ASP A 101 11.73 5.44 -18.63
N ALA A 102 12.25 5.87 -17.46
CA ALA A 102 13.66 6.16 -17.26
C ALA A 102 14.58 4.92 -17.31
N THR A 103 14.02 3.71 -17.23
CA THR A 103 14.77 2.44 -17.20
C THR A 103 14.09 1.38 -18.07
N PRO A 104 14.11 1.53 -19.41
CA PRO A 104 13.50 0.55 -20.31
C PRO A 104 14.25 -0.79 -20.29
N VAL A 105 13.58 -1.87 -20.70
CA VAL A 105 14.23 -3.17 -20.90
C VAL A 105 15.23 -3.04 -22.05
N PRO A 106 16.51 -3.45 -21.86
CA PRO A 106 17.49 -3.48 -22.95
C PRO A 106 16.99 -4.33 -24.13
N ALA A 107 17.34 -3.91 -25.34
CA ALA A 107 17.01 -4.64 -26.58
C ALA A 107 17.73 -5.99 -26.67
#